data_AF-A0A139CIP3-F1
#
_entry.id   AF-A0A139CIP3-F1
#
_cell.length_a   1.000
_cell.length_b   1.000
_cell.length_c   1.000
_cell.angle_alpha   90.00
_cell.angle_beta   90.00
_cell.angle_gamma   90.00
#
_symmetry.space_group_name_H-M   'P 1'
#
loop_
_entity.id
_entity.type
_entity.pdbx_description
1 polymer ?
#
loop_
_entity_poly.entity_id
_entity_poly.type
_entity_poly.pdbx_seq_one_letter_code
_entity_poly.pdbx_strand_id
1 'polypeptide(L)'
;EKTKDVVSFLQAAGVYDDVLRAKDGRNVRAGRGKLRGRRFKNRKSVLIVAARDSALFRSARNLAGVDVISVDSLNTEILAPGTHAGRLTVWTESAIAALEGMFE
;
A
#
# COMPACT_ATOMS: atom_id res chain seq x y z
N GLU A 1 -7.78 -0.57 16.84
CA GLU A 1 -6.64 -0.84 15.94
C GLU A 1 -5.79 0.41 15.76
N LYS A 2 -4.48 0.30 16.00
CA LYS A 2 -3.53 1.41 15.90
C LYS A 2 -2.49 1.12 14.83
N THR A 3 -1.89 2.17 14.26
CA THR A 3 -0.77 2.04 13.30
C THR A 3 0.38 1.22 13.87
N LYS A 4 0.63 1.29 15.19
CA LYS A 4 1.65 0.48 15.87
C LYS A 4 1.44 -1.01 15.64
N ASP A 5 0.20 -1.47 15.70
CA ASP A 5 -0.13 -2.90 15.56
C ASP A 5 0.19 -3.39 14.15
N VAL A 6 -0.09 -2.57 13.13
CA VAL A 6 0.27 -2.84 11.73
C VAL A 6 1.79 -2.90 11.55
N VAL A 7 2.54 -1.99 12.19
CA VAL A 7 4.01 -2.01 12.16
C VAL A 7 4.55 -3.31 12.76
N SER A 8 4.07 -3.69 13.94
CA SER A 8 4.47 -4.94 14.60
C SER A 8 4.20 -6.16 13.71
N PHE A 9 3.03 -6.20 13.04
CA PHE A 9 2.69 -7.26 12.10
C PHE A 9 3.66 -7.30 10.91
N LEU A 10 3.90 -6.16 10.25
CA LEU A 10 4.79 -6.11 9.08
C LEU A 10 6.24 -6.47 9.44
N GLN A 11 6.68 -6.18 10.66
CA GLN A 11 7.98 -6.59 11.18
C GLN A 11 8.04 -8.10 11.39
N ALA A 12 7.03 -8.68 12.04
CA ALA A 12 6.93 -10.12 12.24
C ALA A 12 6.83 -10.89 10.91
N ALA A 13 6.15 -10.32 9.92
CA ALA A 13 6.04 -10.87 8.57
C ALA A 13 7.30 -10.65 7.70
N GLY A 14 8.31 -9.92 8.19
CA GLY A 14 9.58 -9.70 7.47
C GLY A 14 9.48 -8.75 6.27
N VAL A 15 8.40 -7.98 6.14
CA VAL A 15 8.16 -7.08 4.99
C VAL A 15 8.33 -5.60 5.34
N TYR A 16 8.62 -5.28 6.60
CA TYR A 16 8.70 -3.90 7.08
C TYR A 16 9.84 -3.08 6.45
N ASP A 17 10.92 -3.74 6.02
CA ASP A 17 12.04 -3.08 5.37
C ASP A 17 11.64 -2.35 4.08
N ASP A 18 10.62 -2.84 3.39
CA ASP A 18 10.10 -2.16 2.20
C ASP A 18 9.40 -0.83 2.55
N VAL A 19 8.76 -0.76 3.71
CA VAL A 19 8.14 0.47 4.23
C VAL A 19 9.22 1.48 4.63
N LEU A 20 10.31 1.01 5.25
CA LEU A 20 11.47 1.85 5.57
C LEU A 20 12.13 2.40 4.31
N ARG A 21 12.35 1.55 3.29
CA ARG A 21 12.83 1.97 1.96
C ARG A 21 11.96 3.06 1.35
N ALA A 22 10.63 2.95 1.49
CA ALA A 22 9.71 3.96 0.98
C ALA A 22 9.74 5.27 1.78
N LYS A 23 9.90 5.19 3.10
CA LYS A 23 10.07 6.34 4.00
C LYS A 23 11.34 7.13 3.67
N ASP A 24 12.48 6.45 3.58
CA ASP A 24 13.78 7.07 3.31
C ASP A 24 13.90 7.51 1.85
N GLY A 25 13.19 6.84 0.95
CA GLY A 25 13.13 7.15 -0.46
C GLY A 25 12.31 8.39 -0.84
N ARG A 26 11.73 9.11 0.14
CA ARG A 26 10.94 10.33 -0.08
C ARG A 26 11.84 11.50 -0.46
N ASN A 27 11.67 12.01 -1.68
CA ASN A 27 12.50 13.09 -2.21
C ASN A 27 11.67 14.27 -2.73
N VAL A 28 12.26 15.47 -2.74
CA VAL A 28 11.64 16.63 -3.40
C VAL A 28 11.68 16.42 -4.91
N ARG A 29 10.55 16.63 -5.57
CA ARG A 29 10.41 16.48 -7.02
C ARG A 29 11.29 17.50 -7.74
N ALA A 30 12.07 17.02 -8.70
CA ALA A 30 12.85 17.88 -9.59
C ALA A 30 11.94 18.71 -10.52
N GLY A 31 12.48 19.83 -11.02
CA GLY A 31 11.79 20.70 -11.99
C GLY A 31 10.64 21.53 -11.42
N ARG A 32 9.74 22.01 -12.30
CA ARG A 32 8.64 22.93 -11.94
C ARG A 32 7.44 22.25 -11.28
N GLY A 33 7.36 20.91 -11.32
CA GLY A 33 6.26 20.16 -10.71
C GLY A 33 6.15 20.40 -9.19
N LYS A 34 7.27 20.72 -8.53
CA LYS A 34 7.31 21.05 -7.10
C LYS A 34 6.53 22.33 -6.74
N LEU A 35 6.35 23.24 -7.70
CA LEU A 35 5.59 24.48 -7.53
C LEU A 35 4.08 24.29 -7.76
N ARG A 36 3.69 23.18 -8.41
CA ARG A 36 2.29 22.88 -8.77
C ARG A 36 1.62 21.92 -7.77
N GLY A 37 1.91 22.07 -6.47
CA GLY A 37 1.35 21.23 -5.40
C GLY A 37 1.90 19.79 -5.31
N ARG A 38 2.76 19.34 -6.23
CA ARG A 38 3.34 17.97 -6.24
C ARG A 38 4.80 17.96 -5.77
N ARG A 39 5.05 18.59 -4.63
CA ARG A 39 6.41 18.83 -4.10
C ARG A 39 7.21 17.55 -3.84
N PHE A 40 6.57 16.49 -3.37
CA PHE A 40 7.27 15.25 -3.03
C PHE A 40 7.03 14.15 -4.07
N LYS A 41 8.06 13.33 -4.28
CA LYS A 41 7.96 12.03 -4.96
C LYS A 41 8.07 10.97 -3.86
N ASN A 42 6.96 10.31 -3.58
CA ASN A 42 6.90 9.18 -2.65
C ASN A 42 7.11 7.88 -3.44
N ARG A 43 7.80 6.90 -2.83
CA ARG A 43 7.91 5.55 -3.40
C ARG A 43 6.67 4.73 -3.03
N LYS A 44 6.30 3.80 -3.89
CA LYS A 44 5.30 2.77 -3.57
C LYS A 44 5.99 1.63 -2.82
N SER A 45 5.30 1.15 -1.80
CA SER A 45 5.67 0.04 -0.94
C SER A 45 4.59 -1.04 -1.01
N VAL A 46 4.40 -1.78 0.06
CA VAL A 46 3.41 -2.84 0.25
C VAL A 46 2.01 -2.37 -0.15
N LEU A 47 1.29 -3.22 -0.87
CA LEU A 47 -0.15 -3.14 -1.05
C LEU A 47 -0.81 -4.08 -0.06
N ILE A 48 -1.79 -3.61 0.70
CA ILE A 48 -2.61 -4.47 1.57
C ILE A 48 -3.99 -4.56 0.95
N VAL A 49 -4.46 -5.77 0.68
CA VAL A 49 -5.83 -6.00 0.20
C VAL A 49 -6.66 -6.56 1.35
N ALA A 50 -7.74 -5.86 1.69
CA ALA A 50 -8.58 -6.16 2.84
C ALA A 50 -10.07 -5.95 2.53
N ALA A 51 -10.96 -6.51 3.36
CA ALA A 51 -12.39 -6.25 3.27
C ALA A 51 -12.70 -4.74 3.45
N ARG A 52 -13.73 -4.24 2.75
CA ARG A 52 -14.06 -2.80 2.62
C ARG A 52 -14.17 -2.04 3.96
N ASP A 53 -14.72 -2.68 4.98
CA ASP A 53 -14.94 -2.07 6.31
C ASP A 53 -13.82 -2.35 7.31
N SER A 54 -12.68 -2.86 6.86
CA SER A 54 -11.54 -3.14 7.72
C SER A 54 -10.96 -1.87 8.34
N ALA A 55 -10.68 -1.90 9.64
CA ALA A 55 -9.99 -0.80 10.30
C ALA A 55 -8.52 -0.63 9.82
N LEU A 56 -8.00 -1.55 8.99
CA LEU A 56 -6.75 -1.42 8.24
C LEU A 56 -6.69 -0.16 7.37
N PHE A 57 -7.81 0.27 6.77
CA PHE A 57 -7.86 1.50 5.96
C PHE A 57 -7.51 2.77 6.75
N ARG A 58 -7.74 2.75 8.07
CA ARG A 58 -7.38 3.85 8.96
C ARG A 58 -6.00 3.63 9.56
N SER A 59 -5.71 2.43 10.05
CA SER A 59 -4.49 2.16 10.81
C SER A 59 -3.24 2.17 9.93
N ALA A 60 -3.31 1.72 8.67
CA ALA A 60 -2.16 1.68 7.77
C ALA A 60 -1.95 2.95 6.93
N ARG A 61 -2.92 3.87 6.87
CA ARG A 61 -2.88 5.09 6.02
C ARG A 61 -1.66 5.97 6.25
N ASN A 62 -1.13 6.01 7.47
CA ASN A 62 0.00 6.86 7.82
C ASN A 62 1.37 6.23 7.50
N LEU A 63 1.41 4.96 7.09
CA LEU A 63 2.65 4.29 6.72
C LEU A 63 3.15 4.77 5.36
N ALA A 64 4.45 4.97 5.25
CA ALA A 64 5.05 5.51 4.03
C ALA A 64 4.94 4.52 2.87
N GLY A 65 4.28 4.94 1.78
CA GLY A 65 4.21 4.16 0.55
C GLY A 65 3.27 2.95 0.60
N VAL A 66 2.67 2.66 1.75
CA VAL A 66 1.69 1.59 1.92
C VAL A 66 0.33 2.06 1.40
N ASP A 67 -0.30 1.25 0.56
CA ASP A 67 -1.69 1.48 0.14
C ASP A 67 -2.57 0.34 0.69
N VAL A 68 -3.82 0.64 1.05
CA VAL A 68 -4.82 -0.36 1.44
C VAL A 68 -5.99 -0.25 0.48
N ILE A 69 -6.47 -1.38 -0.04
CA ILE A 69 -7.60 -1.40 -0.97
C ILE A 69 -8.51 -2.62 -0.75
N SER A 70 -9.77 -2.49 -1.16
CA SER A 70 -10.70 -3.62 -1.24
C SER A 70 -10.60 -4.33 -2.57
N VAL A 71 -10.99 -5.60 -2.59
CA VAL A 71 -10.97 -6.44 -3.79
C VAL A 71 -11.74 -5.79 -4.94
N ASP A 72 -12.94 -5.26 -4.66
CA ASP A 72 -13.80 -4.61 -5.67
C ASP A 72 -13.18 -3.35 -6.32
N SER A 73 -12.19 -2.74 -5.67
CA SER A 73 -11.55 -1.50 -6.12
C SER A 73 -10.14 -1.75 -6.67
N LEU A 74 -9.72 -3.01 -6.74
CA LEU A 74 -8.41 -3.38 -7.25
C LEU A 74 -8.32 -3.01 -8.74
N ASN A 75 -7.23 -2.33 -9.12
CA ASN A 75 -7.01 -1.91 -10.50
C ASN A 75 -5.53 -2.05 -10.89
N THR A 76 -5.28 -1.93 -12.19
CA THR A 76 -3.96 -2.10 -12.79
C THR A 76 -2.95 -1.05 -12.33
N GLU A 77 -3.37 0.19 -12.07
CA GLU A 77 -2.46 1.24 -11.59
C GLU A 77 -1.91 0.94 -10.19
N ILE A 78 -2.71 0.28 -9.35
CA ILE A 78 -2.36 -0.04 -7.97
C ILE A 78 -1.50 -1.29 -7.90
N LEU A 79 -1.79 -2.30 -8.74
CA LEU A 79 -1.02 -3.54 -8.86
C LEU A 79 0.30 -3.34 -9.60
N ALA A 80 0.31 -2.47 -10.61
CA ALA A 80 1.44 -2.23 -11.51
C ALA A 80 1.79 -0.74 -11.60
N PRO A 81 2.18 -0.08 -10.48
CA PRO A 81 2.44 1.34 -10.47
C PRO A 81 3.61 1.71 -11.39
N GLY A 82 3.32 2.57 -12.38
CA GLY A 82 4.30 2.93 -13.41
C GLY A 82 4.60 1.80 -14.39
N THR A 83 3.59 0.97 -14.70
CA THR A 83 3.66 -0.16 -15.65
C THR A 83 4.69 -1.23 -15.28
N HIS A 84 5.05 -1.33 -14.00
CA HIS A 84 5.89 -2.40 -13.47
C HIS A 84 5.03 -3.38 -12.68
N ALA A 85 4.83 -4.59 -13.22
CA ALA A 85 4.09 -5.65 -12.55
C ALA A 85 4.88 -6.23 -11.36
N GLY A 86 4.17 -6.88 -10.44
CA GLY A 86 4.78 -7.57 -9.29
C GLY A 86 4.96 -6.67 -8.06
N ARG A 87 3.94 -5.91 -7.68
CA ARG A 87 3.94 -5.18 -6.40
C ARG A 87 3.80 -6.15 -5.22
N LEU A 88 4.64 -6.00 -4.20
CA LEU A 88 4.54 -6.76 -2.95
C LEU A 88 3.15 -6.53 -2.33
N THR A 89 2.33 -7.58 -2.31
CA THR A 89 0.92 -7.50 -1.92
C THR A 89 0.64 -8.49 -0.79
N VAL A 90 0.05 -7.98 0.29
CA VAL A 90 -0.40 -8.75 1.45
C VAL A 90 -1.91 -8.82 1.42
N TRP A 91 -2.45 -10.03 1.47
CA TRP A 91 -3.89 -10.28 1.42
C TRP A 91 -4.39 -10.69 2.80
N THR A 92 -5.56 -10.17 3.20
CA THR A 92 -6.30 -10.76 4.31
C THR A 92 -7.01 -12.01 3.82
N GLU A 93 -7.20 -12.99 4.69
CA GLU A 93 -7.93 -14.23 4.37
C GLU A 93 -9.33 -13.95 3.82
N SER A 94 -10.04 -12.99 4.43
CA SER A 94 -11.35 -12.52 3.94
C SER A 94 -11.31 -11.90 2.54
N ALA A 95 -10.20 -11.27 2.15
CA ALA A 95 -10.05 -10.71 0.82
C ALA A 95 -9.78 -11.81 -0.22
N ILE A 96 -9.09 -12.88 0.16
CA ILE A 96 -8.89 -14.05 -0.71
C ILE A 96 -10.24 -14.75 -0.95
N ALA A 97 -11.01 -15.00 0.11
CA ALA A 97 -12.35 -15.60 -0.03
C ALA A 97 -13.29 -14.75 -0.91
N ALA A 98 -13.24 -13.42 -0.76
CA ALA A 98 -14.01 -12.53 -1.63
C ALA A 98 -13.54 -12.55 -3.08
N LEU A 99 -12.23 -12.73 -3.32
CA LEU A 99 -11.67 -12.85 -4.67
C LEU A 99 -12.15 -14.11 -5.37
N GLU A 100 -12.20 -15.24 -4.66
CA GLU A 100 -12.70 -16.52 -5.22
C GLU A 100 -14.14 -16.37 -5.74
N GLY A 101 -15.03 -15.79 -4.94
CA GLY A 101 -16.43 -15.57 -5.35
C GLY A 101 -16.64 -14.51 -6.44
N MET A 102 -15.61 -13.75 -6.84
CA MET A 102 -15.71 -12.76 -7.92
C MET A 102 -15.40 -13.34 -9.31
N PHE A 103 -14.72 -14.47 -9.38
CA PHE A 103 -14.26 -15.07 -10.64
C PHE A 103 -14.91 -16.43 -10.95
N GLU A 104 -15.87 -16.87 -10.13
CA GLU A 104 -16.90 -17.85 -10.49
C GLU A 104 -18.04 -17.21 -11.28
#